data_AF-A0A4U6SQ56-F1
#
_entry.id   AF-A0A4U6SQ56-F1
#
_cell.length_a   1.000
_cell.length_b   1.000
_cell.length_c   1.000
_cell.angle_alpha   90.00
_cell.angle_beta   90.00
_cell.angle_gamma   90.00
#
_symmetry.space_group_name_H-M   'P 1'
#
loop_
_entity.id
_entity.type
_entity.pdbx_description
1 polymer ?
#
loop_
_entity_poly.entity_id
_entity_poly.type
_entity_poly.pdbx_seq_one_letter_code
_entity_poly.pdbx_strand_id
1 'polypeptide(L)'
;MWDTLDLLPPDVVPKSYEDKVKATPQCDSFMHLHLGFDVENAREGLGVHHIVVDDWNKGVDGEQNVVLISVPSVLSKDLAPPGKHTLHAYTPGTEPFRLWEGMDRKSADYRRLKEERSEVMWKAVEAALGPKFSREKCDVKLVGTPLTHKRFLRRNRGTYGPAIKAGEATFPGQATPIPQLFCCGDSTFPGIGVPAVAASGAIVANTLVSVSQHSELLDAVGI
;
A
#
# COMPACT_ATOMS: atom_id res chain seq x y z
N MET A 1 -1.86 13.75 -5.15
CA MET A 1 -1.03 14.86 -5.68
C MET A 1 -0.40 14.53 -7.05
N TRP A 2 0.40 13.47 -7.20
CA TRP A 2 1.04 13.15 -8.49
C TRP A 2 0.01 12.90 -9.58
N ASP A 3 -0.93 11.97 -9.33
CA ASP A 3 -2.01 11.68 -10.27
C ASP A 3 -2.93 12.89 -10.51
N THR A 4 -3.04 13.79 -9.52
CA THR A 4 -3.78 15.04 -9.68
C THR A 4 -3.13 15.92 -10.74
N LEU A 5 -1.80 16.05 -10.75
CA LEU A 5 -1.10 16.83 -11.80
C LEU A 5 -1.38 16.28 -13.20
N ASP A 6 -1.41 14.96 -13.36
CA ASP A 6 -1.67 14.31 -14.66
C ASP A 6 -3.11 14.52 -15.16
N LEU A 7 -4.04 14.87 -14.26
CA LEU A 7 -5.44 15.14 -14.58
C LEU A 7 -5.72 16.63 -14.86
N LEU A 8 -4.81 17.52 -14.50
CA LEU A 8 -4.97 18.95 -14.70
C LEU A 8 -4.56 19.34 -16.13
N PRO A 9 -5.24 20.33 -16.74
CA PRO A 9 -4.77 20.87 -18.01
C PRO A 9 -3.35 21.45 -17.88
N PRO A 10 -2.57 21.52 -18.97
CA PRO A 10 -1.28 22.19 -18.95
C PRO A 10 -1.40 23.64 -18.42
N ASP A 11 -0.38 24.11 -17.71
CA ASP A 11 -0.21 25.51 -17.27
C ASP A 11 -1.25 26.07 -16.27
N VAL A 12 -2.18 25.26 -15.76
CA VAL A 12 -3.17 25.71 -14.75
C VAL A 12 -2.61 25.82 -13.33
N VAL A 13 -1.43 25.25 -13.09
CA VAL A 13 -0.68 25.38 -11.83
C VAL A 13 0.70 25.97 -12.10
N PRO A 14 1.25 26.76 -11.18
CA PRO A 14 2.61 27.29 -11.32
C PRO A 14 3.63 26.17 -11.47
N LYS A 15 4.64 26.39 -12.33
CA LYS A 15 5.73 25.42 -12.56
C LYS A 15 6.43 25.00 -11.26
N SER A 16 6.61 25.94 -10.33
CA SER A 16 7.17 25.69 -9.00
C SER A 16 6.36 24.69 -8.17
N TYR A 17 5.04 24.66 -8.30
CA TYR A 17 4.18 23.68 -7.63
C TYR A 17 4.34 22.30 -8.27
N GLU A 18 4.31 22.24 -9.61
CA GLU A 18 4.52 21.01 -10.36
C GLU A 18 5.87 20.35 -10.01
N ASP A 19 6.94 21.13 -10.02
CA ASP A 19 8.29 20.66 -9.72
C ASP A 19 8.41 20.19 -8.27
N LYS A 20 7.77 20.89 -7.31
CA LYS A 20 7.72 20.47 -5.91
C LYS A 20 7.02 19.12 -5.72
N VAL A 21 5.88 18.92 -6.39
CA VAL A 21 5.15 17.64 -6.34
C VAL A 21 5.98 16.52 -6.97
N LYS A 22 6.59 16.76 -8.13
CA LYS A 22 7.45 15.78 -8.82
C LYS A 22 8.71 15.43 -8.02
N ALA A 23 9.29 16.40 -7.30
CA ALA A 23 10.47 16.21 -6.45
C ALA A 23 10.16 15.55 -5.10
N THR A 24 8.89 15.34 -4.76
CA THR A 24 8.53 14.68 -3.49
C THR A 24 9.07 13.24 -3.50
N PRO A 25 9.93 12.87 -2.53
CA PRO A 25 10.48 11.52 -2.45
C PRO A 25 9.37 10.48 -2.34
N GLN A 26 9.54 9.34 -3.03
CA GLN A 26 8.56 8.26 -3.07
C GLN A 26 9.15 7.02 -2.44
N CYS A 27 8.34 6.28 -1.69
CA CYS A 27 8.60 4.88 -1.43
C CYS A 27 8.65 4.14 -2.77
N ASP A 28 9.41 3.06 -2.83
CA ASP A 28 9.26 2.12 -3.93
C ASP A 28 7.85 1.50 -3.90
N SER A 29 7.54 0.74 -4.95
CA SER A 29 6.29 0.00 -4.99
C SER A 29 6.42 -1.25 -4.12
N PHE A 30 5.41 -2.09 -4.16
CA PHE A 30 5.30 -3.31 -3.38
C PHE A 30 4.75 -4.46 -4.23
N MET A 31 4.95 -5.68 -3.75
CA MET A 31 4.39 -6.91 -4.28
C MET A 31 3.34 -7.46 -3.29
N HIS A 32 2.29 -8.10 -3.80
CA HIS A 32 1.26 -8.75 -2.98
C HIS A 32 1.18 -10.24 -3.32
N LEU A 33 0.88 -11.06 -2.32
CA LEU A 33 0.46 -12.44 -2.48
C LEU A 33 -0.77 -12.68 -1.60
N HIS A 34 -1.90 -13.01 -2.24
CA HIS A 34 -3.14 -13.39 -1.56
C HIS A 34 -3.38 -14.88 -1.75
N LEU A 35 -3.59 -15.60 -0.64
CA LEU A 35 -3.80 -17.04 -0.64
C LEU A 35 -5.10 -17.41 0.07
N GLY A 36 -5.74 -18.48 -0.42
CA GLY A 36 -6.77 -19.22 0.28
C GLY A 36 -6.39 -20.70 0.31
N PHE A 37 -6.45 -21.35 1.47
CA PHE A 37 -5.99 -22.74 1.65
C PHE A 37 -6.67 -23.41 2.85
N ASP A 38 -6.61 -24.74 2.93
CA ASP A 38 -7.15 -25.52 4.06
C ASP A 38 -6.43 -25.22 5.38
N VAL A 39 -7.16 -25.18 6.50
CA VAL A 39 -6.56 -25.00 7.84
C VAL A 39 -5.49 -26.06 8.16
N GLU A 40 -5.63 -27.26 7.61
CA GLU A 40 -4.68 -28.37 7.76
C GLU A 40 -3.36 -28.13 6.99
N ASN A 41 -3.36 -27.22 6.02
CA ASN A 41 -2.20 -26.83 5.22
C ASN A 41 -1.36 -25.75 5.94
N ALA A 42 -1.43 -25.66 7.27
CA ALA A 42 -0.56 -24.81 8.09
C ALA A 42 -0.19 -25.52 9.40
N ARG A 43 0.84 -25.01 10.07
CA ARG A 43 1.19 -25.45 11.43
C ARG A 43 0.07 -25.13 12.42
N GLU A 44 -0.02 -25.95 13.46
CA GLU A 44 -0.86 -25.68 14.62
C GLU A 44 -0.36 -24.43 15.36
N GLY A 45 -1.27 -23.71 16.01
CA GLY A 45 -0.93 -22.48 16.74
C GLY A 45 -0.46 -21.33 15.85
N LEU A 46 -0.84 -21.31 14.57
CA LEU A 46 -0.53 -20.22 13.66
C LEU A 46 -1.02 -18.88 14.21
N GLY A 47 -0.11 -17.92 14.40
CA GLY A 47 -0.45 -16.56 14.78
C GLY A 47 -1.08 -15.75 13.64
N VAL A 48 -1.69 -14.62 13.96
CA VAL A 48 -2.31 -13.73 12.97
C VAL A 48 -1.29 -12.98 12.11
N HIS A 49 -0.19 -12.51 12.70
CA HIS A 49 0.81 -11.69 12.02
C HIS A 49 2.19 -12.32 12.11
N HIS A 50 2.91 -12.30 10.99
CA HIS A 50 4.30 -12.76 10.89
C HIS A 50 5.10 -11.75 10.09
N ILE A 51 6.37 -11.58 10.45
CA ILE A 51 7.34 -10.79 9.70
C ILE A 51 8.52 -11.71 9.46
N VAL A 52 8.93 -11.81 8.19
CA VAL A 52 10.10 -12.58 7.79
C VAL A 52 11.12 -11.61 7.21
N VAL A 53 12.33 -11.65 7.75
CA VAL A 53 13.51 -10.95 7.24
C VAL A 53 14.44 -12.00 6.68
N ASP A 54 14.71 -11.94 5.38
CA ASP A 54 15.54 -12.95 4.68
C ASP A 54 17.02 -12.84 5.07
N ASP A 55 17.57 -11.62 5.02
CA ASP A 55 18.97 -11.34 5.38
C ASP A 55 19.08 -10.06 6.22
N TRP A 56 19.45 -10.21 7.49
CA TRP A 56 19.66 -9.08 8.41
C TRP A 56 20.76 -8.12 7.96
N ASN A 57 21.72 -8.56 7.15
CA ASN A 57 22.79 -7.69 6.66
C ASN A 57 22.33 -6.72 5.57
N LYS A 58 21.22 -7.01 4.89
CA LYS A 58 20.64 -6.12 3.86
C LYS A 58 19.83 -4.96 4.45
N GLY A 59 19.51 -5.00 5.74
CA GLY A 59 18.63 -4.04 6.39
C GLY A 59 17.15 -4.25 6.05
N VAL A 60 16.26 -3.64 6.84
CA VAL A 60 14.81 -3.81 6.70
C VAL A 60 14.21 -3.09 5.48
N ASP A 61 14.94 -2.14 4.93
CA ASP A 61 14.61 -1.37 3.72
C ASP A 61 15.22 -1.97 2.44
N GLY A 62 15.98 -3.07 2.56
CA GLY A 62 16.55 -3.78 1.43
C GLY A 62 15.48 -4.31 0.46
N GLU A 63 15.79 -4.23 -0.83
CA GLU A 63 14.94 -4.76 -1.91
C GLU A 63 14.54 -6.21 -1.63
N GLN A 64 13.23 -6.48 -1.61
CA GLN A 64 12.68 -7.82 -1.35
C GLN A 64 13.27 -8.54 -0.11
N ASN A 65 13.64 -7.82 0.95
CA ASN A 65 14.24 -8.46 2.13
C ASN A 65 13.23 -8.77 3.24
N VAL A 66 12.19 -7.93 3.38
CA VAL A 66 11.16 -8.07 4.41
C VAL A 66 9.83 -8.41 3.77
N VAL A 67 9.16 -9.42 4.31
CA VAL A 67 7.79 -9.79 3.96
C VAL A 67 6.93 -9.77 5.21
N LEU A 68 5.83 -9.03 5.16
CA LEU A 68 4.80 -9.04 6.20
C LEU A 68 3.68 -9.96 5.77
N ILE A 69 3.18 -10.77 6.70
CA ILE A 69 2.16 -11.79 6.46
C ILE A 69 1.05 -11.63 7.49
N SER A 70 -0.19 -11.62 7.02
CA SER A 70 -1.38 -11.58 7.87
C SER A 70 -2.33 -12.71 7.51
N VAL A 71 -2.80 -13.44 8.52
CA VAL A 71 -3.77 -14.54 8.40
C VAL A 71 -4.98 -14.21 9.29
N PRO A 72 -5.82 -13.24 8.89
CA PRO A 72 -6.84 -12.68 9.77
C PRO A 72 -7.92 -13.69 10.16
N SER A 73 -8.14 -14.76 9.37
CA SER A 73 -9.11 -15.80 9.72
C SER A 73 -8.68 -16.69 10.88
N VAL A 74 -7.45 -16.54 11.39
CA VAL A 74 -7.06 -17.07 12.71
C VAL A 74 -7.86 -16.41 13.83
N LEU A 75 -8.15 -15.10 13.72
CA LEU A 75 -8.91 -14.37 14.73
C LEU A 75 -10.42 -14.42 14.47
N SER A 76 -10.83 -14.36 13.20
CA SER A 76 -12.25 -14.29 12.83
C SER A 76 -12.57 -15.30 11.73
N LYS A 77 -13.22 -16.40 12.10
CA LYS A 77 -13.46 -17.54 11.21
C LYS A 77 -14.41 -17.25 10.05
N ASP A 78 -15.16 -16.15 10.10
CA ASP A 78 -16.07 -15.66 9.06
C ASP A 78 -15.38 -14.91 7.92
N LEU A 79 -14.07 -14.61 8.05
CA LEU A 79 -13.27 -13.99 6.99
C LEU A 79 -12.82 -14.97 5.90
N ALA A 80 -13.15 -16.26 6.05
CA ALA A 80 -12.89 -17.31 5.07
C ALA A 80 -14.01 -18.36 5.10
N PRO A 81 -14.17 -19.19 4.06
CA PRO A 81 -15.08 -20.33 4.11
C PRO A 81 -14.75 -21.29 5.28
N PRO A 82 -15.72 -22.08 5.77
CA PRO A 82 -15.47 -23.08 6.81
C PRO A 82 -14.32 -24.02 6.45
N GLY A 83 -13.38 -24.22 7.39
CA GLY A 83 -12.20 -25.07 7.19
C GLY A 83 -11.07 -24.45 6.36
N LYS A 84 -11.16 -23.15 5.99
CA LYS A 84 -10.15 -22.45 5.20
C LYS A 84 -9.50 -21.28 5.96
N HIS A 85 -8.27 -20.96 5.57
CA HIS A 85 -7.59 -19.72 5.90
C HIS A 85 -7.52 -18.77 4.71
N THR A 86 -7.58 -17.46 4.99
CA THR A 86 -7.18 -16.39 4.06
C THR A 86 -5.88 -15.78 4.55
N LEU A 87 -4.94 -15.55 3.63
CA LEU A 87 -3.63 -14.97 3.92
C LEU A 87 -3.32 -13.86 2.93
N HIS A 88 -2.76 -12.77 3.44
CA HIS A 88 -2.16 -11.72 2.64
C HIS A 88 -0.70 -11.53 3.07
N ALA A 89 0.21 -11.66 2.11
CA ALA A 89 1.62 -11.32 2.26
C ALA A 89 2.00 -10.17 1.33
N TYR A 90 2.93 -9.31 1.74
CA TYR A 90 3.41 -8.21 0.90
C TYR A 90 4.83 -7.74 1.27
N THR A 91 5.51 -7.11 0.31
CA THR A 91 6.77 -6.39 0.54
C THR A 91 6.47 -4.92 0.90
N PRO A 92 7.05 -4.33 1.95
CA PRO A 92 6.66 -3.01 2.45
C PRO A 92 7.35 -1.86 1.69
N GLY A 93 7.01 -1.66 0.43
CA GLY A 93 7.53 -0.53 -0.36
C GLY A 93 8.99 -0.69 -0.77
N THR A 94 9.42 -1.94 -1.02
CA THR A 94 10.81 -2.32 -1.40
C THR A 94 10.87 -3.04 -2.75
N GLU A 95 9.86 -2.85 -3.62
CA GLU A 95 9.84 -3.35 -4.99
C GLU A 95 10.09 -2.20 -5.99
N PRO A 96 11.26 -2.16 -6.66
CA PRO A 96 11.59 -1.07 -7.57
C PRO A 96 10.66 -1.00 -8.77
N PHE A 97 9.94 0.12 -8.94
CA PHE A 97 9.01 0.27 -10.06
C PHE A 97 9.69 0.18 -11.43
N ARG A 98 10.97 0.58 -11.53
CA ARG A 98 11.76 0.58 -12.77
C ARG A 98 11.83 -0.79 -13.46
N LEU A 99 11.72 -1.88 -12.71
CA LEU A 99 11.71 -3.25 -13.26
C LEU A 99 10.44 -3.53 -14.08
N TRP A 100 9.37 -2.81 -13.78
CA TRP A 100 8.03 -3.00 -14.33
C TRP A 100 7.64 -1.95 -15.35
N GLU A 101 8.42 -0.88 -15.46
CA GLU A 101 8.12 0.28 -16.28
C GLU A 101 8.07 -0.09 -17.76
N GLY A 102 7.03 0.37 -18.45
CA GLY A 102 6.83 0.09 -19.88
C GLY A 102 6.42 -1.34 -20.23
N MET A 103 6.35 -2.26 -19.27
CA MET A 103 5.95 -3.65 -19.57
C MET A 103 4.47 -3.76 -19.96
N ASP A 104 4.20 -4.60 -20.97
CA ASP A 104 2.84 -5.08 -21.22
C ASP A 104 2.47 -6.18 -20.22
N ARG A 105 1.42 -5.95 -19.44
CA ARG A 105 0.88 -6.89 -18.44
C ARG A 105 0.36 -8.20 -19.03
N LYS A 106 0.16 -8.29 -20.35
CA LYS A 106 -0.23 -9.52 -21.05
C LYS A 106 0.96 -10.28 -21.62
N SER A 107 2.15 -9.69 -21.61
CA SER A 107 3.36 -10.29 -22.17
C SER A 107 3.84 -11.50 -21.36
N ALA A 108 4.60 -12.37 -22.02
CA ALA A 108 5.30 -13.47 -21.36
C ALA A 108 6.36 -12.95 -20.38
N ASP A 109 7.06 -11.87 -20.71
CA ASP A 109 8.09 -11.27 -19.86
C ASP A 109 7.52 -10.75 -18.55
N TYR A 110 6.36 -10.09 -18.58
CA TYR A 110 5.67 -9.67 -17.36
C TYR A 110 5.28 -10.84 -16.47
N ARG A 111 4.79 -11.94 -17.06
CA ARG A 111 4.43 -13.15 -16.30
C ARG A 111 5.65 -13.80 -15.67
N ARG A 112 6.76 -13.90 -16.41
CA ARG A 112 8.03 -14.44 -15.89
C ARG A 112 8.59 -13.61 -14.74
N LEU A 113 8.66 -12.28 -14.92
CA LEU A 113 9.12 -11.38 -13.86
C LEU A 113 8.19 -11.46 -12.64
N LYS A 114 6.87 -11.55 -12.85
CA LYS A 114 5.90 -11.72 -11.78
C LYS A 114 6.10 -13.00 -10.97
N GLU A 115 6.42 -14.11 -11.63
CA GLU A 115 6.76 -15.36 -10.94
C GLU A 115 8.03 -15.18 -10.11
N GLU A 116 9.13 -14.75 -10.75
CA GLU A 116 10.44 -14.55 -10.15
C GLU A 116 10.38 -13.63 -8.92
N ARG A 117 9.77 -12.45 -9.08
CA ARG A 117 9.68 -11.43 -8.03
C ARG A 117 8.70 -11.80 -6.92
N SER A 118 7.81 -12.78 -7.13
CA SER A 118 6.90 -13.25 -6.08
C SER A 118 7.52 -14.32 -5.18
N GLU A 119 8.64 -14.92 -5.59
CA GLU A 119 9.24 -16.07 -4.90
C GLU A 119 9.65 -15.75 -3.46
N VAL A 120 10.11 -14.53 -3.18
CA VAL A 120 10.42 -14.10 -1.81
C VAL A 120 9.21 -14.22 -0.87
N MET A 121 8.01 -13.86 -1.33
CA MET A 121 6.80 -13.93 -0.51
C MET A 121 6.40 -15.38 -0.29
N TRP A 122 6.57 -16.24 -1.29
CA TRP A 122 6.30 -17.67 -1.13
C TRP A 122 7.22 -18.33 -0.11
N LYS A 123 8.53 -18.04 -0.17
CA LYS A 123 9.51 -18.54 0.82
C LYS A 123 9.19 -18.04 2.24
N ALA A 124 8.81 -16.77 2.36
CA ALA A 124 8.39 -16.20 3.64
C ALA A 124 7.12 -16.88 4.19
N VAL A 125 6.15 -17.17 3.32
CA VAL A 125 4.93 -17.91 3.69
C VAL A 125 5.25 -19.34 4.11
N GLU A 126 6.13 -20.05 3.40
CA GLU A 126 6.60 -21.38 3.79
C GLU A 126 7.26 -21.38 5.17
N ALA A 127 8.12 -20.39 5.44
CA ALA A 127 8.73 -20.22 6.75
C ALA A 127 7.71 -19.93 7.87
N ALA A 128 6.71 -19.09 7.60
CA ALA A 128 5.70 -18.69 8.59
C ALA A 128 4.65 -19.79 8.88
N LEU A 129 4.21 -20.50 7.83
CA LEU A 129 3.19 -21.56 7.93
C LEU A 129 3.79 -22.91 8.31
N GLY A 130 5.09 -23.10 8.12
CA GLY A 130 5.82 -24.29 8.54
C GLY A 130 5.77 -25.43 7.52
N PRO A 131 6.41 -26.58 7.84
CA PRO A 131 6.77 -27.62 6.88
C PRO A 131 5.57 -28.38 6.27
N LYS A 132 4.38 -28.27 6.86
CA LYS A 132 3.15 -28.87 6.31
C LYS A 132 2.59 -28.09 5.13
N PHE A 133 2.95 -26.81 5.01
CA PHE A 133 2.42 -25.94 3.97
C PHE A 133 2.88 -26.40 2.59
N SER A 134 1.91 -26.54 1.69
CA SER A 134 2.12 -26.81 0.29
C SER A 134 1.49 -25.70 -0.54
N ARG A 135 2.29 -25.07 -1.41
CA ARG A 135 1.81 -24.10 -2.38
C ARG A 135 0.72 -24.71 -3.26
N GLU A 136 0.84 -25.99 -3.65
CA GLU A 136 -0.12 -26.69 -4.50
C GLU A 136 -1.49 -26.89 -3.88
N LYS A 137 -1.58 -26.93 -2.54
CA LYS A 137 -2.85 -27.05 -1.81
C LYS A 137 -3.54 -25.71 -1.56
N CYS A 138 -3.10 -24.62 -2.18
CA CYS A 138 -3.83 -23.35 -2.13
C CYS A 138 -4.90 -23.33 -3.23
N ASP A 139 -6.16 -23.15 -2.83
CA ASP A 139 -7.30 -23.00 -3.74
C ASP A 139 -7.28 -21.65 -4.47
N VAL A 140 -6.74 -20.61 -3.83
CA VAL A 140 -6.60 -19.26 -4.38
C VAL A 140 -5.15 -18.83 -4.31
N LYS A 141 -4.61 -18.34 -5.43
CA LYS A 141 -3.25 -17.78 -5.55
C LYS A 141 -3.30 -16.52 -6.40
N LEU A 142 -3.23 -15.34 -5.79
CA LEU A 142 -3.26 -14.07 -6.51
C LEU A 142 -2.05 -13.22 -6.16
N VAL A 143 -1.16 -13.04 -7.14
CA VAL A 143 -0.02 -12.14 -7.00
C VAL A 143 -0.37 -10.76 -7.56
N GLY A 144 -0.16 -9.72 -6.76
CA GLY A 144 -0.20 -8.31 -7.16
C GLY A 144 1.20 -7.75 -7.37
N THR A 145 1.34 -6.85 -8.34
CA THR A 145 2.60 -6.22 -8.78
C THR A 145 2.46 -4.71 -8.78
N PRO A 146 3.56 -3.95 -8.95
CA PRO A 146 3.48 -2.50 -9.12
C PRO A 146 2.50 -2.03 -10.22
N LEU A 147 2.44 -2.73 -11.36
CA LEU A 147 1.48 -2.43 -12.42
C LEU A 147 0.03 -2.81 -12.05
N THR A 148 -0.15 -3.76 -11.14
CA THR A 148 -1.46 -4.10 -10.58
C THR A 148 -1.97 -2.94 -9.74
N HIS A 149 -1.14 -2.43 -8.83
CA HIS A 149 -1.46 -1.29 -7.97
C HIS A 149 -1.73 -0.02 -8.78
N LYS A 150 -0.86 0.29 -9.75
CA LYS A 150 -1.06 1.43 -10.67
C LYS A 150 -2.43 1.37 -11.37
N ARG A 151 -2.89 0.19 -11.82
CA ARG A 151 -4.20 0.05 -12.48
C ARG A 151 -5.38 0.14 -11.52
N PHE A 152 -5.38 -0.65 -10.46
CA PHE A 152 -6.56 -0.79 -9.61
C PHE A 152 -6.74 0.39 -8.65
N LEU A 153 -5.63 0.99 -8.20
CA LEU A 153 -5.64 2.13 -7.27
C LEU A 153 -5.47 3.48 -8.00
N ARG A 154 -5.24 3.47 -9.32
CA ARG A 154 -4.92 4.67 -10.12
C ARG A 154 -3.86 5.55 -9.47
N ARG A 155 -2.80 4.89 -9.02
CA ARG A 155 -1.72 5.52 -8.25
C ARG A 155 -0.46 5.62 -9.07
N ASN A 156 0.18 6.78 -9.01
CA ASN A 156 1.48 7.04 -9.62
C ASN A 156 2.48 5.94 -9.25
N ARG A 157 3.01 5.24 -10.27
CA ARG A 157 3.99 4.15 -10.14
C ARG A 157 3.59 3.02 -9.16
N GLY A 158 2.33 2.93 -8.74
CA GLY A 158 1.91 1.98 -7.70
C GLY A 158 2.66 2.15 -6.36
N THR A 159 3.24 3.31 -6.09
CA THR A 159 4.08 3.57 -4.89
C THR A 159 3.33 3.33 -3.58
N TYR A 160 4.04 2.98 -2.51
CA TYR A 160 3.45 2.96 -1.16
C TYR A 160 3.07 4.37 -0.64
N GLY A 161 3.65 5.42 -1.24
CA GLY A 161 3.36 6.82 -0.91
C GLY A 161 4.66 7.67 -0.81
N PRO A 162 4.59 8.88 -0.24
CA PRO A 162 5.76 9.72 -0.02
C PRO A 162 6.72 9.14 1.04
N ALA A 163 8.03 9.16 0.77
CA ALA A 163 9.08 8.66 1.66
C ALA A 163 9.88 9.80 2.28
N ILE A 164 9.32 10.44 3.30
CA ILE A 164 9.99 11.55 4.01
C ILE A 164 10.48 11.05 5.36
N LYS A 165 11.78 11.21 5.63
CA LYS A 165 12.36 10.85 6.92
C LYS A 165 11.81 11.75 8.02
N ALA A 166 11.49 11.14 9.16
CA ALA A 166 11.00 11.85 10.32
C ALA A 166 12.01 12.93 10.77
N GLY A 167 11.53 14.15 10.99
CA GLY A 167 12.36 15.29 11.40
C GLY A 167 13.06 16.04 10.27
N GLU A 168 13.07 15.52 9.03
CA GLU A 168 13.73 16.21 7.90
C GLU A 168 12.79 17.16 7.15
N ALA A 169 11.54 16.75 6.92
CA ALA A 169 10.54 17.58 6.26
C ALA A 169 9.11 17.17 6.63
N THR A 170 8.14 17.99 6.24
CA THR A 170 6.70 17.69 6.37
C THR A 170 6.17 17.14 5.05
N PHE A 171 5.19 16.24 5.14
CA PHE A 171 4.42 15.79 3.97
C PHE A 171 3.76 16.96 3.24
N PRO A 172 3.51 16.84 1.92
CA PRO A 172 2.80 17.84 1.14
C PRO A 172 1.45 18.20 1.77
N GLY A 173 1.13 19.50 1.82
CA GLY A 173 -0.15 19.99 2.32
C GLY A 173 -1.32 19.62 1.40
N GLN A 174 -2.53 19.87 1.89
CA GLN A 174 -3.78 19.51 1.21
C GLN A 174 -4.19 20.53 0.15
N ALA A 175 -3.85 21.80 0.35
CA ALA A 175 -4.21 22.87 -0.58
C ALA A 175 -3.43 22.76 -1.91
N THR A 176 -4.11 23.07 -3.01
CA THR A 176 -3.49 23.25 -4.32
C THR A 176 -3.48 24.73 -4.71
N PRO A 177 -2.71 25.15 -5.73
CA PRO A 177 -2.78 26.52 -6.27
C PRO A 177 -4.13 26.86 -6.91
N ILE A 178 -4.97 25.87 -7.21
CA ILE A 178 -6.30 26.08 -7.78
C ILE A 178 -7.30 26.30 -6.64
N PRO A 179 -7.98 27.45 -6.59
CA PRO A 179 -8.99 27.71 -5.57
C PRO A 179 -10.06 26.61 -5.53
N GLN A 180 -10.42 26.20 -4.32
CA GLN A 180 -11.43 25.15 -4.08
C GLN A 180 -11.07 23.75 -4.59
N LEU A 181 -9.81 23.53 -4.99
CA LEU A 181 -9.28 22.19 -5.27
C LEU A 181 -8.31 21.76 -4.16
N PHE A 182 -8.61 20.64 -3.52
CA PHE A 182 -7.83 20.06 -2.44
C PHE A 182 -7.41 18.62 -2.77
N CYS A 183 -6.27 18.21 -2.23
CA CYS A 183 -5.81 16.83 -2.20
C CYS A 183 -5.94 16.28 -0.77
N CYS A 184 -6.45 15.07 -0.62
CA CYS A 184 -6.38 14.30 0.62
C CYS A 184 -5.95 12.85 0.32
N GLY A 185 -5.51 12.15 1.36
CA GLY A 185 -5.07 10.76 1.28
C GLY A 185 -3.62 10.58 1.73
N ASP A 186 -3.02 9.46 1.37
CA ASP A 186 -1.67 9.06 1.83
C ASP A 186 -0.54 9.90 1.22
N SER A 187 -0.79 10.56 0.10
CA SER A 187 0.17 11.48 -0.54
C SER A 187 0.22 12.87 0.08
N THR A 188 -0.67 13.18 1.01
CA THR A 188 -0.76 14.48 1.69
C THR A 188 -0.65 14.31 3.19
N PHE A 189 -0.26 15.36 3.91
CA PHE A 189 -0.18 15.34 5.36
C PHE A 189 -1.49 14.81 5.98
N PRO A 190 -1.43 13.93 7.00
CA PRO A 190 -0.22 13.47 7.73
C PRO A 190 0.65 12.38 7.07
N GLY A 191 0.29 11.83 5.91
CA GLY A 191 1.10 10.85 5.17
C GLY A 191 0.51 9.45 5.14
N ILE A 192 1.39 8.44 5.07
CA ILE A 192 1.04 7.03 4.81
C ILE A 192 0.42 6.35 6.05
N GLY A 193 -0.54 5.46 5.81
CA GLY A 193 -1.14 4.57 6.81
C GLY A 193 -2.59 4.93 7.13
N VAL A 194 -3.40 3.94 7.52
CA VAL A 194 -4.85 4.11 7.67
C VAL A 194 -5.23 5.30 8.58
N PRO A 195 -4.64 5.49 9.78
CA PRO A 195 -4.97 6.63 10.62
C PRO A 195 -4.57 7.97 9.99
N ALA A 196 -3.40 8.04 9.36
CA ALA A 196 -2.92 9.24 8.69
C ALA A 196 -3.80 9.61 7.49
N VAL A 197 -4.18 8.64 6.67
CA VAL A 197 -5.10 8.83 5.54
C VAL A 197 -6.46 9.36 6.01
N ALA A 198 -7.02 8.76 7.06
CA ALA A 198 -8.29 9.21 7.63
C ALA A 198 -8.19 10.65 8.16
N ALA A 199 -7.12 10.96 8.89
CA ALA A 199 -6.84 12.32 9.36
C ALA A 199 -6.67 13.31 8.21
N SER A 200 -6.00 12.92 7.11
CA SER A 200 -5.83 13.76 5.92
C SER A 200 -7.19 14.14 5.30
N GLY A 201 -8.11 13.18 5.19
CA GLY A 201 -9.49 13.43 4.75
C GLY A 201 -10.25 14.35 5.70
N ALA A 202 -10.15 14.09 7.01
CA ALA A 202 -10.77 14.93 8.03
C ALA A 202 -10.26 16.39 7.97
N ILE A 203 -8.95 16.60 7.80
CA ILE A 203 -8.36 17.93 7.67
C ILE A 203 -8.95 18.68 6.47
N VAL A 204 -9.07 18.03 5.30
CA VAL A 204 -9.71 18.68 4.14
C VAL A 204 -11.16 19.01 4.42
N ALA A 205 -11.95 18.07 4.95
CA ALA A 205 -13.36 18.32 5.24
C ALA A 205 -13.55 19.52 6.19
N ASN A 206 -12.73 19.61 7.24
CA ASN A 206 -12.76 20.72 8.20
C ASN A 206 -12.24 22.05 7.60
N THR A 207 -11.44 22.00 6.54
CA THR A 207 -10.97 23.21 5.82
C THR A 207 -12.07 23.83 4.95
N LEU A 208 -13.12 23.07 4.60
CA LEU A 208 -14.21 23.52 3.74
C LEU A 208 -15.30 24.30 4.46
N VAL A 209 -15.25 24.35 5.80
CA VAL A 209 -16.26 25.02 6.64
C VAL A 209 -15.58 25.95 7.64
N SER A 210 -16.32 26.98 8.06
CA SER A 210 -15.83 27.95 9.03
C SER A 210 -15.86 27.39 10.46
N VAL A 211 -15.07 27.98 11.35
CA VAL A 211 -15.08 27.65 12.79
C VAL A 211 -16.46 27.85 13.42
N SER A 212 -17.23 28.84 12.96
CA SER A 212 -18.61 29.05 13.44
C SER A 212 -19.53 27.90 13.03
N GLN A 213 -19.44 27.42 11.79
CA GLN A 213 -20.23 26.26 11.34
C GLN A 213 -19.86 24.97 12.07
N HIS A 214 -18.59 24.80 12.45
CA HIS A 214 -18.20 23.72 13.35
C HIS A 214 -18.86 23.85 14.72
N SER A 215 -18.85 25.05 15.30
CA SER A 215 -19.44 25.30 16.61
C SER A 215 -20.95 25.04 16.60
N GLU A 216 -21.65 25.51 15.57
CA GLU A 216 -23.08 25.27 15.37
C GLU A 216 -23.41 23.77 15.25
N LEU A 217 -22.55 22.98 14.60
CA LEU A 217 -22.72 21.53 14.52
C LEU A 217 -22.56 20.87 15.90
N LEU A 218 -21.55 21.28 16.67
CA LEU A 218 -21.30 20.76 18.02
C LEU A 218 -22.50 21.04 18.93
N ASP A 219 -22.99 22.29 18.94
CA ASP A 219 -24.21 22.68 19.66
C ASP A 219 -25.42 21.81 19.24
N ALA A 220 -25.58 21.55 17.94
CA ALA A 220 -26.68 20.75 17.41
C ALA A 220 -26.61 19.26 17.80
N VAL A 221 -25.41 18.71 18.02
CA VAL A 221 -25.22 17.33 18.51
C VAL A 221 -25.07 17.23 20.03
N GLY A 222 -25.20 18.35 20.74
CA GLY A 222 -25.19 18.40 22.21
C GLY A 222 -23.80 18.21 22.83
N ILE A 223 -22.74 18.58 22.12
CA ILE A 223 -21.35 18.66 22.61
C ILE A 223 -20.97 20.12 22.74
#